data_AF-A0A7X0E9S3-F1
#
_entry.id   AF-A0A7X0E9S3-F1
#
_cell.length_a   1.000
_cell.length_b   1.000
_cell.length_c   1.000
_cell.angle_alpha   90.00
_cell.angle_beta   90.00
_cell.angle_gamma   90.00
#
_symmetry.space_group_name_H-M   'P 1'
#
loop_
_entity.id
_entity.type
_entity.pdbx_description
1 polymer ?
#
loop_
_entity_poly.entity_id
_entity_poly.type
_entity_poly.pdbx_seq_one_letter_code
_entity_poly.pdbx_strand_id
1 'polypeptide(L)' 'MPSRCRQVFLLHRFENLSYREIARQLSISERTVENHIAHALAVCRCALGENRGRTFK' A
#
# COMPACT_ATOMS: atom_id res chain seq x y z
N MET A 1 -7.15 -10.58 -1.77
CA MET A 1 -6.33 -9.37 -2.02
C MET A 1 -5.54 -9.60 -3.30
N PRO A 2 -5.55 -8.65 -4.25
CA PRO A 2 -4.71 -8.79 -5.44
C PRO A 2 -3.24 -8.73 -4.99
N SER A 3 -2.46 -9.70 -5.46
CA SER A 3 -1.12 -10.07 -4.97
C SER A 3 -0.15 -8.87 -4.87
N ARG A 4 -0.32 -7.88 -5.76
CA ARG A 4 0.55 -6.70 -5.86
C ARG A 4 0.44 -5.74 -4.67
N CYS A 5 -0.76 -5.48 -4.13
CA CYS A 5 -0.90 -4.58 -2.97
C CYS A 5 -0.19 -5.12 -1.73
N ARG A 6 -0.31 -6.43 -1.51
CA ARG A 6 0.38 -7.11 -0.41
C ARG A 6 1.90 -7.06 -0.59
N GLN A 7 2.36 -7.25 -1.82
CA GLN A 7 3.78 -7.23 -2.15
C GLN A 7 4.39 -5.84 -1.94
N VAL A 8 3.72 -4.77 -2.40
CA VAL A 8 4.12 -3.37 -2.14
C VAL A 8 4.23 -3.07 -0.65
N PHE A 9 3.23 -3.48 0.13
CA PHE A 9 3.22 -3.27 1.57
C PHE A 9 4.35 -4.04 2.28
N LEU A 10 4.61 -5.29 1.88
CA LEU A 10 5.71 -6.09 2.42
C LEU A 10 7.07 -5.49 2.08
N LEU A 11 7.30 -5.12 0.82
CA LEU A 11 8.55 -4.48 0.39
C LEU A 11 8.81 -3.17 1.13
N HIS A 12 7.79 -2.33 1.30
CA HIS A 12 7.95 -1.09 2.05
C HIS A 12 8.21 -1.33 3.54
N ARG A 13 7.51 -2.29 4.16
CA ARG A 13 7.55 -2.49 5.61
C ARG A 13 8.71 -3.37 6.08
N PHE A 14 9.05 -4.42 5.33
CA PHE A 14 10.13 -5.35 5.66
C PHE A 14 11.47 -4.94 5.05
N GLU A 15 11.46 -4.43 3.81
CA GLU A 15 12.71 -4.05 3.13
C GLU A 15 13.01 -2.55 3.20
N ASN A 16 12.13 -1.75 3.84
CA ASN A 16 12.28 -0.30 3.96
C ASN A 16 12.48 0.43 2.62
N LEU A 17 12.05 -0.20 1.52
CA LEU A 17 12.23 0.34 0.18
C LEU A 17 11.39 1.61 0.00
N SER A 18 11.99 2.57 -0.71
CA SER A 18 11.30 3.80 -1.09
C SER A 18 10.22 3.52 -2.15
N TYR A 19 9.19 4.37 -2.24
CA TYR A 19 8.15 4.24 -3.27
C TYR A 19 8.72 4.18 -4.69
N ARG A 20 9.83 4.88 -4.94
CA ARG A 20 10.55 4.89 -6.21
C ARG A 20 11.27 3.58 -6.52
N GLU A 21 11.77 2.88 -5.51
CA GLU A 21 12.37 1.56 -5.68
C GLU A 21 11.30 0.49 -5.92
N ILE A 22 10.21 0.55 -5.16
CA ILE A 22 9.06 -0.34 -5.34
C ILE A 22 8.44 -0.14 -6.73
N ALA A 23 8.33 1.10 -7.19
CA ALA A 23 7.88 1.46 -8.53
C ALA A 23 8.76 0.82 -9.61
N ARG A 24 10.09 0.93 -9.46
CA ARG A 24 11.05 0.30 -10.39
C ARG A 24 10.98 -1.23 -10.36
N GLN A 25 10.86 -1.83 -9.18
CA GLN A 25 10.85 -3.29 -9.01
C GLN A 25 9.58 -3.94 -9.57
N LEU A 26 8.45 -3.25 -9.45
CA LEU A 26 7.15 -3.72 -9.97
C LEU A 26 6.83 -3.16 -11.37
N SER A 27 7.72 -2.37 -11.96
CA SER A 27 7.54 -1.69 -13.25
C SER A 27 6.21 -0.91 -13.32
N ILE A 28 5.89 -0.16 -12.27
CA ILE A 28 4.71 0.68 -12.15
C ILE A 28 5.11 2.11 -11.78
N SER A 29 4.21 3.06 -12.02
CA SER A 29 4.45 4.46 -11.64
C SER A 29 4.45 4.64 -10.12
N GLU A 30 5.21 5.59 -9.61
CA GLU A 30 5.23 5.96 -8.18
C GLU A 30 3.82 6.31 -7.66
N ARG A 31 3.02 6.97 -8.50
CA ARG A 31 1.60 7.26 -8.22
C ARG A 31 0.74 6.01 -8.08
N THR A 32 1.05 4.96 -8.83
CA THR A 32 0.40 3.65 -8.71
C THR A 32 0.81 2.97 -7.41
N VAL A 33 2.09 3.07 -7.00
CA VAL A 33 2.56 2.57 -5.69
C VAL A 33 1.83 3.27 -4.55
N GLU A 34 1.70 4.59 -4.60
CA GLU A 34 0.97 5.37 -3.59
C GLU A 34 -0.49 4.91 -3.47
N ASN A 35 -1.19 4.74 -4.59
CA ASN A 35 -2.55 4.18 -4.61
C ASN A 35 -2.60 2.76 -4.02
N HIS A 36 -1.62 1.90 -4.32
CA HIS A 36 -1.56 0.54 -3.77
C HIS A 36 -1.32 0.55 -2.25
N ILE A 37 -0.43 1.43 -1.74
CA ILE A 37 -0.18 1.62 -0.31
C ILE A 37 -1.45 2.12 0.39
N ALA A 38 -2.08 3.16 -0.14
CA ALA A 38 -3.31 3.74 0.42
C ALA A 38 -4.43 2.69 0.48
N HIS A 39 -4.59 1.91 -0.60
CA HIS A 39 -5.57 0.84 -0.66
C HIS A 39 -5.21 -0.33 0.28
N ALA A 40 -3.93 -0.69 0.41
CA ALA A 40 -3.49 -1.72 1.34
C ALA A 40 -3.76 -1.32 2.79
N LEU A 41 -3.46 -0.07 3.17
CA LEU A 41 -3.76 0.47 4.49
C LEU A 41 -5.26 0.54 4.76
N ALA A 42 -6.08 0.93 3.77
CA ALA A 42 -7.54 0.92 3.89
C ALA A 42 -8.08 -0.50 4.15
N VAL A 43 -7.55 -1.50 3.44
CA VAL A 43 -7.93 -2.90 3.64
C VAL A 43 -7.47 -3.42 5.00
N CYS A 44 -6.24 -3.10 5.44
CA CYS A 44 -5.76 -3.45 6.77
C CYS A 44 -6.63 -2.84 7.87
N ARG A 45 -7.01 -1.56 7.74
CA ARG A 45 -7.92 -0.88 8.67
C ARG A 45 -9.30 -1.54 8.71
N CYS A 46 -9.85 -1.90 7.55
CA CYS A 46 -11.12 -2.62 7.46
C CYS A 46 -11.04 -4.00 8.12
N ALA A 47 -9.95 -4.75 7.87
CA ALA A 47 -9.74 -6.08 8.43
C ALA A 47 -9.53 -6.09 9.95
N LEU A 48 -8.97 -5.00 10.51
CA LEU A 48 -8.80 -4.85 11.96
C LEU A 48 -10.08 -4.42 12.69
N GLY A 49 -11.19 -4.19 11.98
CA GLY A 49 -12.47 -3.83 12.60
C GLY A 49 -12.50 -2.43 13.23
N GLU A 50 -11.46 -1.61 13.02
CA GLU A 50 -11.42 -0.22 13.49
C GLU A 50 -12.28 0.66 12.58
N ASN A 51 -13.56 0.72 12.90
CA ASN A 51 -14.45 1.79 12.47
C ASN A 51 -14.16 3.09 13.24
N ARG A 52 -12.91 3.58 13.20
CA ARG A 52 -12.54 4.92 13.68
C ARG A 52 -11.80 5.67 12.59
N GLY A 53 -12.46 6.70 12.06
CA GLY A 53 -11.82 7.71 11.22
C GLY A 53 -12.18 7.61 9.75
N ARG A 54 -13.45 7.85 9.43
CA ARG A 54 -13.78 8.54 8.17
C ARG A 54 -13.02 9.86 8.16
N THR A 55 -11.97 9.99 7.36
CA THR A 55 -11.55 11.28 6.84
C THR A 55 -10.98 11.08 5.44
N PHE A 56 -11.86 11.14 4.44
CA PHE A 56 -11.51 11.75 3.18
C PHE A 56 -12.70 12.66 2.83
N LYS A 57 -12.56 13.93 3.24
CA LYS A 57 -13.17 15.07 2.58
C LYS A 57 -12.17 15.54 1.53
#